data_AF-A0AAE7J8N5-F1
#
_entry.id   AF-A0AAE7J8N5-F1
#
_cell.length_a   1.000
_cell.length_b   1.000
_cell.length_c   1.000
_cell.angle_alpha   90.00
_cell.angle_beta   90.00
_cell.angle_gamma   90.00
#
_symmetry.space_group_name_H-M   'P 1'
#
loop_
_entity.id
_entity.type
_entity.pdbx_description
1 polymer ?
#
loop_
_entity_poly.entity_id
_entity_poly.type
_entity_poly.pdbx_seq_one_letter_code
_entity_poly.pdbx_strand_id
1 'polypeptide(L)'
;MTTFLKPGAIDPEIIQQVRSHADGVDRVLVSLDSNHTHEHVLAELNAYADLVSVGSYCIVFDTVVEDLPAGSFPDRPWDVGNNPKTAVHEWLKTHLEFVIDKDIDNKLLISVAPDGYLKRVG
;
A
#
# COMPACT_ATOMS: atom_id res chain seq x y z
N MET A 1 16.97 3.88 -14.81
CA MET A 1 16.09 4.79 -15.57
C MET A 1 14.84 5.00 -14.74
N THR A 2 14.35 6.23 -14.63
CA THR A 2 13.14 6.56 -13.84
C THR A 2 12.09 7.12 -14.79
N THR A 3 10.85 6.63 -14.67
CA THR A 3 9.71 7.07 -15.49
C THR A 3 8.65 7.67 -14.57
N PHE A 4 8.12 8.83 -14.94
CA PHE A 4 7.01 9.48 -14.22
C PHE A 4 5.76 9.40 -15.07
N LEU A 5 4.68 8.85 -14.51
CA LEU A 5 3.39 8.66 -15.18
C LEU A 5 2.34 9.59 -14.55
N LYS A 6 1.37 10.04 -15.36
CA LYS A 6 0.29 10.99 -15.00
C LYS A 6 -0.97 10.61 -15.80
N PRO A 7 -2.21 10.85 -15.31
CA PRO A 7 -2.56 11.83 -14.28
C PRO A 7 -2.70 11.31 -12.84
N GLY A 8 -3.17 10.08 -12.61
CA GLY A 8 -3.43 9.53 -11.28
C GLY A 8 -3.08 8.05 -11.12
N ALA A 9 -2.87 7.63 -9.87
CA ALA A 9 -2.41 6.29 -9.53
C ALA A 9 -3.48 5.19 -9.74
N ILE A 10 -4.76 5.52 -9.86
CA ILE A 10 -5.82 4.53 -10.09
C ILE A 10 -6.43 4.64 -11.49
N ASP A 11 -5.85 5.49 -12.36
CA ASP A 11 -6.32 5.63 -13.72
C ASP A 11 -6.00 4.35 -14.52
N PRO A 12 -6.97 3.76 -15.22
CA PRO A 12 -6.77 2.49 -15.94
C PRO A 12 -5.59 2.52 -16.91
N GLU A 13 -5.36 3.64 -17.58
CA GLU A 13 -4.23 3.83 -18.48
C GLU A 13 -2.88 3.77 -17.74
N ILE A 14 -2.80 4.37 -16.54
CA ILE A 14 -1.59 4.38 -15.72
C ILE A 14 -1.33 3.00 -15.12
N ILE A 15 -2.37 2.31 -14.66
CA ILE A 15 -2.28 0.93 -14.22
C ILE A 15 -1.72 0.06 -15.37
N GLN A 16 -2.24 0.20 -16.59
CA GLN A 16 -1.76 -0.57 -17.74
C GLN A 16 -0.30 -0.26 -18.10
N GLN A 17 0.10 1.01 -18.05
CA GLN A 17 1.49 1.41 -18.29
C GLN A 17 2.45 0.85 -17.22
N VAL A 18 2.08 0.93 -15.94
CA VAL A 18 2.86 0.33 -14.84
C VAL A 18 3.01 -1.18 -15.03
N ARG A 19 1.92 -1.89 -15.37
CA ARG A 19 1.95 -3.32 -15.66
C ARG A 19 2.87 -3.65 -16.82
N SER A 20 2.81 -2.87 -17.90
CA SER A 20 3.70 -3.03 -19.06
C SER A 20 5.17 -2.81 -18.70
N HIS A 21 5.47 -1.88 -17.79
CA HIS A 21 6.83 -1.65 -17.30
C HIS A 21 7.34 -2.74 -16.35
N ALA A 22 6.44 -3.39 -15.61
CA ALA A 22 6.77 -4.47 -14.69
C ALA A 22 6.87 -5.85 -15.38
N ASP A 23 6.35 -5.97 -16.60
CA ASP A 23 6.39 -7.23 -17.36
C ASP A 23 7.82 -7.71 -17.61
N GLY A 24 8.07 -8.99 -17.33
CA GLY A 24 9.41 -9.60 -17.42
C GLY A 24 10.43 -9.12 -16.39
N VAL A 25 10.05 -8.32 -15.38
CA VAL A 25 10.95 -7.89 -14.30
C VAL A 25 11.05 -8.97 -13.22
N ASP A 26 12.27 -9.44 -12.93
CA ASP A 26 12.51 -10.53 -11.98
C ASP A 26 12.07 -10.23 -10.54
N ARG A 27 12.20 -8.97 -10.11
CA ARG A 27 11.89 -8.56 -8.74
C ARG A 27 11.22 -7.18 -8.71
N VAL A 28 9.99 -7.17 -8.23
CA VAL A 28 9.16 -5.99 -8.09
C VAL A 28 8.85 -5.75 -6.61
N LEU A 29 8.99 -4.51 -6.18
CA LEU A 29 8.52 -3.98 -4.90
C LEU A 29 7.56 -2.84 -5.21
N VAL A 30 6.45 -2.77 -4.49
CA VAL A 30 5.44 -1.72 -4.65
C VAL A 30 5.39 -0.87 -3.39
N SER A 31 5.26 0.44 -3.56
CA SER A 31 5.16 1.43 -2.50
C SER A 31 3.96 2.32 -2.77
N LEU A 32 2.96 2.30 -1.90
CA LEU A 32 1.73 3.08 -2.00
C LEU A 32 1.79 4.22 -0.98
N ASP A 33 1.85 5.45 -1.48
CA ASP A 33 2.02 6.68 -0.68
C ASP A 33 1.39 7.89 -1.39
N SER A 34 0.17 7.72 -1.92
CA SER A 34 -0.53 8.75 -2.70
C SER A 34 -1.61 9.45 -1.89
N ASN A 35 -2.84 8.93 -1.90
CA ASN A 35 -3.99 9.39 -1.14
C ASN A 35 -4.33 8.34 -0.09
N HIS A 36 -4.65 8.84 1.10
CA HIS A 36 -4.75 8.00 2.28
C HIS A 36 -6.18 7.67 2.68
N THR A 37 -7.20 7.93 1.85
CA THR A 37 -8.55 7.41 2.16
C THR A 37 -8.60 5.90 1.97
N HIS A 38 -9.45 5.23 2.75
CA HIS A 38 -9.64 3.78 2.68
C HIS A 38 -9.88 3.30 1.24
N GLU A 39 -10.86 3.91 0.57
CA GLU A 39 -11.30 3.50 -0.77
C GLU A 39 -10.18 3.64 -1.80
N HIS A 40 -9.38 4.71 -1.70
CA HIS A 40 -8.30 4.94 -2.64
C HIS A 40 -7.16 3.92 -2.46
N VAL A 41 -6.73 3.69 -1.22
CA VAL A 41 -5.68 2.72 -0.91
C VAL A 41 -6.13 1.31 -1.28
N LEU A 42 -7.40 0.96 -1.05
CA LEU A 42 -7.95 -0.32 -1.46
C LEU A 42 -7.91 -0.48 -2.99
N ALA A 43 -8.22 0.57 -3.76
CA ALA A 43 -8.10 0.56 -5.21
C ALA A 43 -6.65 0.40 -5.67
N GLU A 44 -5.68 1.08 -5.04
CA GLU A 44 -4.26 0.91 -5.34
C GLU A 44 -3.75 -0.51 -5.03
N LEU A 45 -4.13 -1.07 -3.88
CA LEU A 45 -3.80 -2.45 -3.50
C LEU A 45 -4.29 -3.43 -4.56
N ASN A 46 -5.55 -3.32 -4.97
CA ASN A 46 -6.13 -4.15 -6.04
C ASN A 46 -5.45 -3.93 -7.40
N ALA A 47 -4.95 -2.73 -7.68
CA ALA A 47 -4.31 -2.40 -8.94
C ALA A 47 -2.87 -2.91 -9.04
N TYR A 48 -2.13 -2.93 -7.93
CA TYR A 48 -0.67 -3.04 -7.95
C TYR A 48 -0.07 -4.14 -7.09
N ALA A 49 -0.74 -4.60 -6.04
CA ALA A 49 -0.11 -5.54 -5.10
C ALA A 49 0.26 -6.87 -5.77
N ASP A 50 -0.52 -7.34 -6.74
CA ASP A 50 -0.26 -8.58 -7.50
C ASP A 50 1.02 -8.54 -8.35
N LEU A 51 1.55 -7.35 -8.63
CA LEU A 51 2.83 -7.16 -9.31
C LEU A 51 4.03 -7.50 -8.42
N VAL A 52 3.88 -7.46 -7.10
CA VAL A 52 4.96 -7.72 -6.14
C VAL A 52 5.46 -9.15 -6.31
N SER A 53 6.76 -9.34 -6.45
CA SER A 53 7.33 -10.69 -6.57
C SER A 53 7.28 -11.44 -5.23
N VAL A 54 7.15 -12.77 -5.26
CA VAL A 54 7.22 -13.61 -4.03
C VAL A 54 8.52 -13.34 -3.27
N GLY A 55 8.40 -13.14 -1.96
CA GLY A 55 9.49 -12.74 -1.07
C GLY A 55 9.81 -11.24 -1.06
N SER A 56 9.15 -10.44 -1.89
CA SER A 56 9.21 -8.97 -1.91
C SER A 56 8.01 -8.37 -1.15
N TYR A 57 7.84 -7.04 -1.24
CA TYR A 57 6.86 -6.30 -0.44
C TYR A 57 5.95 -5.40 -1.29
N CYS A 58 4.69 -5.31 -0.85
CA CYS A 58 3.86 -4.13 -1.04
C CYS A 58 3.94 -3.34 0.28
N ILE A 59 4.42 -2.10 0.22
CA ILE A 59 4.51 -1.22 1.39
C ILE A 59 3.41 -0.18 1.28
N VAL A 60 2.52 -0.16 2.26
CA VAL A 60 1.45 0.83 2.39
C VAL A 60 1.85 1.81 3.48
N PHE A 61 2.06 3.07 3.10
CA PHE A 61 2.48 4.11 4.03
C PHE A 61 1.32 4.68 4.85
N ASP A 62 1.66 5.39 5.93
CA ASP A 62 0.73 6.17 6.77
C ASP A 62 -0.43 5.39 7.38
N THR A 63 -0.26 4.08 7.57
CA THR A 63 -1.18 3.24 8.36
C THR A 63 -1.23 3.68 9.85
N VAL A 64 -0.27 4.48 10.31
CA VAL A 64 -0.29 5.07 11.66
C VAL A 64 -1.49 5.97 11.90
N VAL A 65 -2.13 6.51 10.85
CA VAL A 65 -3.32 7.39 10.96
C VAL A 65 -4.41 6.76 11.84
N GLU A 66 -4.59 5.44 11.79
CA GLU A 66 -5.57 4.72 12.62
C GLU A 66 -5.24 4.73 14.13
N ASP A 67 -3.96 4.87 14.50
CA ASP A 67 -3.53 4.80 15.91
C ASP A 67 -3.36 6.20 16.54
N LEU A 68 -3.50 7.27 15.75
CA LEU A 68 -3.42 8.64 16.21
C LEU A 68 -4.77 9.11 16.79
N PRO A 69 -4.78 10.16 17.62
CA PRO A 69 -6.05 10.76 18.06
C PRO A 69 -6.91 11.19 16.87
N ALA A 70 -8.22 10.91 16.92
CA ALA A 70 -9.15 11.40 15.91
C ALA A 70 -9.05 12.93 15.74
N GLY A 71 -9.14 13.42 14.51
CA GLY A 71 -8.96 14.82 14.17
C GLY A 71 -7.50 15.27 14.11
N SER A 72 -6.52 14.35 14.09
CA SER A 72 -5.10 14.68 13.92
C SER A 72 -4.79 15.35 12.57
N PHE A 73 -5.66 15.17 11.56
CA PHE A 73 -5.50 15.71 10.21
C PHE A 73 -6.76 16.49 9.76
N PRO A 74 -7.08 17.63 10.38
CA PRO A 74 -8.37 18.31 10.18
C PRO A 74 -8.61 18.82 8.75
N ASP A 75 -7.55 19.08 7.99
CA ASP A 75 -7.62 19.56 6.60
C ASP A 75 -7.52 18.44 5.56
N ARG A 76 -7.59 17.17 5.98
CA ARG A 76 -7.47 16.00 5.11
C ARG A 76 -8.76 15.20 5.08
N PRO A 77 -9.04 14.49 3.96
CA PRO A 77 -10.24 13.66 3.84
C PRO A 77 -10.09 12.27 4.50
N TRP A 78 -9.03 12.03 5.28
CA TRP A 78 -8.73 10.76 5.95
C TRP A 78 -8.48 10.98 7.45
N ASP A 79 -8.84 9.99 8.25
CA ASP A 79 -8.71 10.00 9.73
C ASP A 79 -8.85 8.55 10.27
N VAL A 80 -8.91 8.38 11.58
CA VAL A 80 -9.30 7.11 12.23
C VAL A 80 -10.61 6.59 11.64
N GLY A 81 -10.62 5.34 11.18
CA GLY A 81 -11.75 4.70 10.50
C GLY A 81 -11.84 4.94 8.98
N ASN A 82 -11.01 5.81 8.40
CA ASN A 82 -10.93 6.03 6.95
C ASN A 82 -9.47 6.34 6.55
N ASN A 83 -8.64 5.30 6.50
CA ASN A 83 -7.20 5.46 6.29
C ASN A 83 -6.52 4.20 5.69
N PRO A 84 -5.20 4.22 5.40
CA PRO A 84 -4.52 3.08 4.79
C PRO A 84 -4.55 1.80 5.61
N LYS A 85 -4.51 1.86 6.96
CA LYS A 85 -4.56 0.65 7.79
C LYS A 85 -5.89 -0.08 7.64
N THR A 86 -6.99 0.68 7.60
CA THR A 86 -8.32 0.09 7.39
C THR A 86 -8.43 -0.62 6.04
N ALA A 87 -7.82 -0.06 4.98
CA ALA A 87 -7.76 -0.69 3.66
C ALA A 87 -6.90 -1.96 3.66
N VAL A 88 -5.72 -1.92 4.30
CA VAL A 88 -4.83 -3.08 4.44
C VAL A 88 -5.54 -4.23 5.15
N HIS A 89 -6.16 -3.97 6.31
CA HIS A 89 -6.85 -5.00 7.08
C HIS A 89 -8.08 -5.55 6.37
N GLU A 90 -8.76 -4.75 5.55
CA GLU A 90 -9.83 -5.23 4.68
C GLU A 90 -9.30 -6.12 3.57
N TRP A 91 -8.32 -5.63 2.82
CA TRP A 91 -7.78 -6.31 1.64
C TRP A 91 -7.18 -7.68 1.97
N LEU A 92 -6.47 -7.80 3.10
CA LEU A 92 -5.85 -9.06 3.55
C LEU A 92 -6.86 -10.17 3.88
N LYS A 93 -8.15 -9.86 4.09
CA LYS A 93 -9.19 -10.89 4.34
C LYS A 93 -9.35 -11.85 3.17
N THR A 94 -9.00 -11.42 1.96
CA THR A 94 -9.16 -12.21 0.72
C THR A 94 -7.86 -12.47 -0.03
N HIS A 95 -6.72 -11.94 0.43
CA HIS A 95 -5.41 -12.04 -0.22
C HIS A 95 -4.41 -12.76 0.68
N LEU A 96 -4.57 -14.08 0.80
CA LEU A 96 -3.82 -14.96 1.72
C LEU A 96 -2.36 -15.18 1.30
N GLU A 97 -2.01 -14.80 0.08
CA GLU A 97 -0.64 -14.78 -0.44
C GLU A 97 0.19 -13.62 0.12
N PHE A 98 -0.42 -12.70 0.88
CA PHE A 98 0.25 -11.62 1.61
C PHE A 98 0.10 -11.77 3.12
N VAL A 99 1.15 -11.40 3.84
CA VAL A 99 1.15 -11.33 5.31
C VAL A 99 1.77 -10.02 5.79
N ILE A 100 1.27 -9.49 6.91
CA ILE A 100 1.92 -8.36 7.59
C ILE A 100 3.24 -8.85 8.20
N ASP A 101 4.35 -8.23 7.82
CA ASP A 101 5.67 -8.55 8.36
C ASP A 101 5.92 -7.79 9.68
N LYS A 102 5.49 -8.41 10.79
CA LYS A 102 5.68 -7.87 12.14
C LYS A 102 7.15 -7.81 12.57
N ASP A 103 8.06 -8.54 11.92
CA ASP A 103 9.48 -8.42 12.24
C ASP A 103 10.01 -7.03 11.86
N ILE A 104 9.46 -6.41 10.81
CA ILE A 104 9.83 -5.04 10.43
C ILE A 104 9.31 -4.04 11.46
N ASP A 105 8.04 -4.12 11.84
CA ASP A 105 7.46 -3.26 12.89
C ASP A 105 8.27 -3.33 14.19
N ASN A 106 8.59 -4.55 14.64
CA ASN A 106 9.36 -4.78 15.86
C ASN A 106 10.81 -4.27 15.78
N LYS A 107 11.42 -4.29 14.58
CA LYS A 107 12.78 -3.77 14.38
C LYS A 107 12.81 -2.25 14.33
N LEU A 108 11.82 -1.62 13.69
CA LEU A 108 11.76 -0.17 13.54
C LEU A 108 11.39 0.52 14.86
N LEU A 109 10.61 -0.15 15.73
CA LEU A 109 10.06 0.35 17.01
C LEU A 109 9.08 1.51 16.87
N ILE A 110 9.39 2.49 16.02
CA ILE A 110 8.55 3.64 15.67
C ILE A 110 8.51 3.72 14.16
N SER A 111 7.31 3.74 13.59
CA SER A 111 7.08 3.81 12.14
C SER A 111 5.81 4.60 11.84
N VAL A 112 5.77 5.22 10.66
CA VAL A 112 4.53 5.78 10.07
C VAL A 112 3.67 4.70 9.40
N ALA A 113 4.23 3.49 9.22
CA ALA A 113 3.60 2.38 8.53
C ALA A 113 3.44 1.11 9.41
N PRO A 114 2.96 1.19 10.67
CA PRO A 114 2.66 -0.02 11.45
C PRO A 114 1.60 -0.85 10.72
N ASP A 115 1.84 -2.14 10.52
CA ASP A 115 1.01 -3.03 9.68
C ASP A 115 1.08 -2.74 8.17
N GLY A 116 1.89 -1.78 7.73
CA GLY A 116 2.00 -1.37 6.32
C GLY A 116 2.94 -2.22 5.47
N TYR A 117 3.79 -3.05 6.10
CA TYR A 117 4.73 -3.92 5.38
C TYR A 117 4.09 -5.26 5.02
N LEU A 118 3.57 -5.37 3.81
CA LEU A 118 2.91 -6.59 3.31
C LEU A 118 3.91 -7.41 2.51
N LYS A 119 4.33 -8.54 3.06
CA LYS A 119 5.22 -9.48 2.38
C LYS A 119 4.43 -10.46 1.55
N ARG A 120 4.77 -10.63 0.28
CA ARG A 120 4.21 -11.70 -0.55
C ARG A 120 4.90 -13.02 -0.22
N VAL A 121 4.13 -14.02 0.18
CA VAL A 121 4.61 -15.35 0.58
C VAL A 121 4.10 -16.49 -0.33
N GLY A 122 3.12 -16.21 -1.19
CA GLY A 122 2.51 -17.17 -2.13
C GLY A 122 2.43 -16.67 -3.57
#